data_AF-A0A0G1JDQ1-F1
#
_entry.id   AF-A0A0G1JDQ1-F1
#
_cell.length_a   1.000
_cell.length_b   1.000
_cell.length_c   1.000
_cell.angle_alpha   90.00
_cell.angle_beta   90.00
_cell.angle_gamma   90.00
#
_symmetry.space_group_name_H-M   'P 1'
#
loop_
_entity.id
_entity.type
_entity.pdbx_description
1 polymer ?
#
loop_
_entity_poly.entity_id
_entity_poly.type
_entity_poly.pdbx_seq_one_letter_code
_entity_poly.pdbx_strand_id
1 'polypeptide(L)'
;MRKTLNVRTDPTYTPFMRRVEVLFKFKRSKDDFNRYAKTILNDYQDFSICVAVMIDIHKKKGLLLGYLNCKHCPRTTNIIESFNSHLNARLESIKGFKSLSADLWLNGYFLRRRIKRFTDCRGKFKHLNGKKSLEQTQKCDVVIPPLF
;
A
#
# COMPACT_ATOMS: atom_id res chain seq x y z
N MET A 1 9.54 14.04 -3.66
CA MET A 1 9.97 13.63 -5.03
C MET A 1 9.17 14.34 -6.11
N ARG A 2 7.97 13.87 -6.54
CA ARG A 2 7.27 14.48 -7.69
C ARG A 2 6.92 15.97 -7.53
N LYS A 3 6.50 16.40 -6.33
CA LYS A 3 6.28 17.83 -6.01
C LYS A 3 7.58 18.62 -5.93
N THR A 4 8.64 18.02 -5.39
CA THR A 4 9.96 18.65 -5.23
C THR A 4 10.65 18.91 -6.56
N LEU A 5 10.43 18.03 -7.54
CA LEU A 5 11.05 18.08 -8.87
C LEU A 5 10.20 18.82 -9.91
N ASN A 6 8.99 19.28 -9.56
CA ASN A 6 8.05 19.97 -10.46
C ASN A 6 7.85 19.29 -11.83
N VAL A 7 7.94 17.96 -11.92
CA VAL A 7 8.01 17.22 -13.21
C VAL A 7 6.74 17.34 -14.07
N ARG A 8 5.65 17.88 -13.51
CA ARG A 8 4.44 18.20 -14.29
C ARG A 8 4.53 19.51 -15.06
N THR A 9 5.37 20.44 -14.62
CA THR A 9 5.50 21.80 -15.16
C THR A 9 6.89 22.05 -15.75
N ASP A 10 7.91 21.35 -15.27
CA ASP A 10 9.28 21.43 -15.77
C ASP A 10 9.73 20.07 -16.34
N PRO A 11 9.96 19.97 -17.67
CA PRO A 11 10.35 18.73 -18.31
C PRO A 11 11.78 18.27 -17.96
N THR A 12 12.63 19.13 -17.39
CA THR A 12 14.07 18.91 -17.15
C THR A 12 14.36 17.58 -16.45
N TYR A 13 13.59 17.23 -15.41
CA TYR A 13 13.81 16.01 -14.62
C TYR A 13 12.94 14.82 -15.04
N THR A 14 12.22 14.93 -16.16
CA THR A 14 11.37 13.85 -16.68
C THR A 14 12.16 12.57 -17.00
N PRO A 15 13.33 12.63 -17.67
CA PRO A 15 14.12 11.43 -17.96
C PRO A 15 14.59 10.72 -16.69
N PHE A 16 15.05 11.50 -15.69
CA PHE A 16 15.44 10.99 -14.37
C PHE A 16 14.26 10.28 -13.69
N MET A 17 13.10 10.94 -13.61
CA MET A 17 11.93 10.37 -12.97
C MET A 17 11.42 9.10 -13.65
N ARG A 18 11.47 9.02 -14.98
CA ARG A 18 11.12 7.78 -15.71
C ARG A 18 12.02 6.62 -15.28
N ARG A 19 13.31 6.85 -15.07
CA ARG A 19 14.23 5.80 -14.60
C ARG A 19 13.98 5.40 -13.16
N VAL A 20 13.66 6.35 -12.29
CA VAL A 20 13.22 6.06 -10.91
C VAL A 20 11.91 5.25 -10.92
N GLU A 21 10.96 5.55 -11.80
CA GLU A 21 9.74 4.76 -11.95
C GLU A 21 10.05 3.34 -12.44
N VAL A 22 10.97 3.17 -13.39
CA VAL A 22 11.44 1.84 -13.85
C VAL A 22 12.18 1.07 -12.75
N LEU A 23 12.93 1.75 -11.87
CA LEU A 23 13.57 1.14 -10.71
C LEU A 23 12.53 0.44 -9.82
N PHE A 24 11.37 1.07 -9.59
CA PHE A 24 10.29 0.53 -8.75
C PHE A 24 9.19 -0.21 -9.51
N LYS A 25 9.21 -0.20 -10.84
CA LYS A 25 8.15 -0.82 -11.66
C LYS A 25 8.01 -2.29 -11.35
N PHE A 26 9.11 -3.01 -11.14
CA PHE A 26 9.14 -4.46 -10.89
C PHE A 26 9.77 -4.79 -9.54
N LYS A 27 9.40 -5.94 -8.98
CA LYS A 27 10.12 -6.49 -7.82
C LYS A 27 11.50 -6.94 -8.30
N ARG A 28 12.53 -6.36 -7.69
CA ARG A 28 13.94 -6.66 -7.97
C ARG A 28 14.57 -7.36 -6.78
N SER A 29 15.58 -8.18 -7.03
CA SER A 29 16.50 -8.60 -5.97
C SER A 29 17.25 -7.38 -5.42
N LYS A 30 17.83 -7.52 -4.24
CA LYS A 30 18.63 -6.45 -3.62
C LYS A 30 19.78 -6.02 -4.54
N ASP A 31 20.43 -6.97 -5.21
CA ASP A 31 21.59 -6.71 -6.07
C ASP A 31 21.20 -6.03 -7.37
N ASP A 32 20.11 -6.50 -8.02
CA ASP A 32 19.61 -5.86 -9.23
C ASP A 32 19.15 -4.41 -8.96
N PHE A 33 18.48 -4.19 -7.81
CA PHE A 33 18.10 -2.85 -7.37
C PHE A 33 19.33 -1.95 -7.18
N ASN A 34 20.34 -2.41 -6.44
CA ASN A 34 21.55 -1.60 -6.17
C ASN A 34 22.30 -1.29 -7.48
N ARG A 35 22.42 -2.27 -8.38
CA ARG A 35 23.06 -2.09 -9.69
C ARG A 35 22.36 -1.03 -10.52
N TYR A 36 21.04 -1.13 -10.67
CA TYR A 36 20.26 -0.17 -11.45
C TYR A 36 20.25 1.23 -10.81
N ALA A 37 20.13 1.31 -9.48
CA ALA A 37 20.21 2.57 -8.75
C ALA A 37 21.59 3.24 -8.91
N LYS A 38 22.69 2.47 -8.93
CA LYS A 38 24.03 2.99 -9.18
C LYS A 38 24.15 3.58 -10.59
N THR A 39 23.61 2.91 -11.60
CA THR A 39 23.58 3.45 -12.97
C THR A 39 22.82 4.78 -13.02
N ILE A 40 21.66 4.87 -12.36
CA ILE A 40 20.90 6.13 -12.29
C ILE A 40 21.73 7.23 -11.60
N LEU A 41 22.39 6.91 -10.47
CA LEU A 41 23.19 7.90 -9.76
C LEU A 41 24.36 8.42 -10.61
N ASN A 42 25.08 7.54 -11.29
CA ASN A 42 26.20 7.93 -12.15
C ASN A 42 25.76 8.85 -13.29
N ASP A 43 24.62 8.55 -13.93
CA ASP A 43 24.13 9.32 -15.08
C ASP A 43 23.55 10.70 -14.68
N TYR A 44 23.27 10.92 -13.38
CA TYR A 44 22.69 12.17 -12.86
C TYR A 44 23.49 12.76 -11.68
N GLN A 45 24.76 12.39 -11.52
CA GLN A 45 25.57 12.80 -10.37
C GLN A 45 25.82 14.31 -10.29
N ASP A 46 25.83 15.00 -11.44
CA ASP A 46 26.06 16.44 -11.52
C ASP A 46 24.83 17.26 -11.07
N PHE A 47 23.67 16.61 -10.96
CA PHE A 47 22.42 17.25 -10.55
C PHE A 47 22.19 17.03 -9.05
N SER A 48 22.52 18.04 -8.24
CA SER A 48 22.39 18.00 -6.78
C SER A 48 21.03 17.52 -6.28
N ILE A 49 19.94 17.94 -6.95
CA ILE A 49 18.57 17.52 -6.63
C ILE A 49 18.36 16.02 -6.92
N CYS A 50 18.85 15.50 -8.04
CA CYS A 50 18.76 14.07 -8.38
C CYS A 50 19.55 13.23 -7.38
N VAL A 51 20.75 13.67 -7.01
CA VAL A 51 21.58 13.04 -5.98
C VAL A 51 20.85 12.99 -4.65
N ALA A 52 20.24 14.11 -4.22
CA ALA A 52 19.46 14.16 -2.97
C ALA A 52 18.31 13.14 -2.97
N VAL A 53 17.61 12.98 -4.10
CA VAL A 53 16.56 11.97 -4.25
C VAL A 53 17.11 10.55 -4.16
N MET A 54 18.24 10.26 -4.82
CA MET A 54 18.86 8.93 -4.76
C MET A 54 19.37 8.59 -3.36
N ILE A 55 19.88 9.57 -2.61
CA ILE A 55 20.25 9.42 -1.19
C ILE A 55 19.01 9.11 -0.35
N ASP A 56 17.88 9.80 -0.55
CA ASP A 56 16.65 9.52 0.19
C ASP A 56 16.12 8.10 -0.09
N ILE A 57 16.16 7.67 -1.36
CA ILE A 57 15.84 6.30 -1.76
C ILE A 57 16.75 5.30 -1.05
N HIS A 58 18.05 5.57 -0.99
CA HIS A 58 19.01 4.70 -0.32
C HIS A 58 18.74 4.59 1.19
N LYS A 59 18.51 5.74 1.87
CA LYS A 59 18.18 5.79 3.30
C LYS A 59 16.91 4.98 3.61
N LYS A 60 15.90 5.03 2.74
CA LYS A 60 14.63 4.31 2.89
C LYS A 60 14.64 2.91 2.27
N LYS A 61 15.77 2.42 1.76
CA LYS A 61 15.86 1.16 1.00
C LYS A 61 15.29 -0.04 1.77
N GLY A 62 15.54 -0.13 3.07
CA GLY A 62 15.01 -1.22 3.90
C GLY A 62 13.48 -1.30 3.87
N LEU A 63 12.81 -0.14 3.90
CA LEU A 63 11.35 -0.05 3.82
C LEU A 63 10.86 -0.28 2.38
N LEU A 64 11.50 0.37 1.41
CA LEU A 64 11.11 0.29 0.00
C LEU A 64 11.26 -1.13 -0.59
N LEU A 65 12.23 -1.90 -0.09
CA LEU A 65 12.45 -3.29 -0.45
C LEU A 65 11.85 -4.29 0.54
N GLY A 66 10.92 -3.85 1.42
CA GLY A 66 10.29 -4.71 2.41
C GLY A 66 9.59 -5.94 1.82
N TYR A 67 9.20 -5.88 0.53
CA TYR A 67 8.66 -7.02 -0.20
C TYR A 67 9.63 -8.21 -0.32
N LEU A 68 10.93 -8.02 -0.09
CA LEU A 68 11.92 -9.10 -0.05
C LEU A 68 11.74 -9.98 1.18
N ASN A 69 11.23 -9.43 2.27
CA ASN A 69 11.00 -10.15 3.54
C ASN A 69 9.60 -10.79 3.61
N CYS A 70 8.71 -10.45 2.69
CA CYS A 70 7.32 -10.90 2.69
C CYS A 70 6.99 -11.68 1.40
N LYS A 71 6.91 -13.01 1.54
CA LYS A 71 6.51 -13.89 0.44
C LYS A 71 5.11 -13.49 -0.04
N HIS A 72 4.90 -13.46 -1.36
CA HIS A 72 3.63 -13.07 -2.00
C HIS A 72 3.15 -11.63 -1.73
N CYS A 73 4.03 -10.71 -1.31
CA CYS A 73 3.66 -9.31 -1.14
C CYS A 73 3.03 -8.72 -2.43
N PRO A 74 1.85 -8.08 -2.39
CA PRO A 74 1.24 -7.50 -3.58
C PRO A 74 2.09 -6.35 -4.13
N ARG A 75 2.04 -6.13 -5.44
CA ARG A 75 2.75 -5.01 -6.12
C ARG A 75 1.90 -3.77 -6.30
N THR A 76 0.59 -3.92 -6.15
CA THR A 76 -0.38 -2.84 -6.37
C THR A 76 -0.87 -2.34 -5.03
N THR A 77 -1.18 -1.05 -4.99
CA THR A 77 -1.83 -0.40 -3.84
C THR A 77 -3.35 -0.60 -3.85
N ASN A 78 -3.91 -1.30 -4.84
CA ASN A 78 -5.36 -1.50 -4.99
C ASN A 78 -6.03 -1.99 -3.70
N ILE A 79 -5.40 -2.92 -2.97
CA ILE A 79 -5.96 -3.45 -1.72
C ILE A 79 -6.10 -2.34 -0.67
N ILE A 80 -5.03 -1.58 -0.43
CA ILE A 80 -5.02 -0.52 0.59
C ILE A 80 -5.86 0.69 0.16
N GLU A 81 -5.84 1.05 -1.14
CA GLU A 81 -6.65 2.12 -1.70
C GLU A 81 -8.14 1.80 -1.61
N SER A 82 -8.55 0.58 -1.95
CA SER A 82 -9.93 0.13 -1.83
C SER A 82 -10.38 0.13 -0.37
N PHE A 83 -9.49 -0.28 0.54
CA PHE A 83 -9.77 -0.25 1.97
C PHE A 83 -9.99 1.17 2.49
N ASN A 84 -9.07 2.09 2.16
CA ASN A 84 -9.14 3.50 2.57
C ASN A 84 -10.37 4.20 1.97
N SER A 85 -10.69 3.93 0.70
CA SER A 85 -11.91 4.46 0.07
C SER A 85 -13.17 4.02 0.83
N HIS A 86 -13.29 2.73 1.15
CA HIS A 86 -14.44 2.21 1.90
C HIS A 86 -14.53 2.76 3.33
N LEU A 87 -13.38 3.01 3.97
CA LEU A 87 -13.33 3.59 5.31
C LEU A 87 -13.74 5.06 5.27
N ASN A 88 -13.18 5.84 4.34
CA ASN A 88 -13.49 7.26 4.17
C ASN A 88 -14.98 7.48 3.88
N ALA A 89 -15.58 6.69 2.99
CA ALA A 89 -17.02 6.77 2.72
C ALA A 89 -17.90 6.53 3.97
N ARG A 90 -17.39 5.85 5.00
CA ARG A 90 -18.08 5.69 6.29
C ARG A 90 -17.82 6.85 7.23
N LEU A 91 -16.57 7.31 7.28
CA LEU A 91 -16.16 8.42 8.14
C LEU A 91 -16.75 9.77 7.68
N GLU A 92 -16.95 9.97 6.38
CA GLU A 92 -17.56 11.20 5.83
C GLU A 92 -18.93 11.50 6.43
N SER A 93 -19.71 10.46 6.75
CA SER A 93 -21.01 10.61 7.40
C SER A 93 -20.93 11.02 8.88
N ILE A 94 -19.75 10.90 9.51
CA ILE A 94 -19.52 11.13 10.93
C ILE A 94 -18.92 12.53 11.10
N LYS A 95 -19.75 13.48 11.54
CA LYS A 95 -19.32 14.88 11.78
C LYS A 95 -18.36 15.04 12.97
N GLY A 96 -18.28 14.03 13.85
CA GLY A 96 -17.42 14.02 15.02
C GLY A 96 -17.96 13.06 16.08
N PHE A 97 -17.13 12.75 17.07
CA PHE A 97 -17.52 11.90 18.18
C PHE A 97 -17.72 12.74 19.44
N LYS A 98 -18.91 12.68 20.06
CA LYS A 98 -19.23 13.46 21.28
C LYS A 98 -18.71 12.79 22.56
N SER A 99 -18.89 11.48 22.69
CA SER A 99 -18.59 10.72 23.91
C SER A 99 -17.88 9.40 23.65
N LEU A 100 -18.10 8.78 22.49
CA LEU A 100 -17.42 7.57 22.07
C LEU A 100 -16.03 7.92 21.51
N SER A 101 -14.98 7.19 21.87
CA SER A 101 -13.67 7.37 21.22
C SER A 101 -13.73 6.93 19.75
N ALA A 102 -13.01 7.65 18.88
CA ALA A 102 -12.80 7.25 17.49
C ALA A 102 -12.21 5.84 17.39
N ASP A 103 -11.35 5.45 18.34
CA ASP A 103 -10.73 4.12 18.38
C ASP A 103 -11.77 3.01 18.63
N LEU A 104 -12.71 3.25 19.55
CA LEU A 104 -13.80 2.31 19.84
C LEU A 104 -14.70 2.13 18.61
N TRP A 105 -14.99 3.23 17.91
CA TRP A 105 -15.75 3.17 16.67
C TRP A 105 -15.02 2.38 15.58
N LEU A 106 -13.72 2.64 15.38
CA LEU A 106 -12.88 1.93 14.41
C LEU A 106 -12.80 0.43 14.73
N ASN A 107 -12.61 0.07 16.00
CA ASN A 107 -12.61 -1.31 16.45
C ASN A 107 -13.94 -2.00 16.15
N GLY A 108 -15.06 -1.35 16.48
CA GLY A 108 -16.41 -1.85 16.14
C GLY A 108 -16.61 -2.01 14.63
N TYR A 109 -16.15 -1.04 13.83
CA TYR A 109 -16.21 -1.11 12.37
C TYR A 109 -15.42 -2.30 11.82
N PHE A 110 -14.18 -2.51 12.28
CA PHE A 110 -13.34 -3.62 11.83
C PHE A 110 -13.94 -4.97 12.25
N LEU A 111 -14.42 -5.10 13.49
CA LEU A 111 -15.11 -6.31 13.96
C LEU A 111 -16.31 -6.62 13.09
N ARG A 112 -17.21 -5.63 12.88
CA ARG A 112 -18.39 -5.78 12.02
C ARG A 112 -18.01 -6.22 10.61
N ARG A 113 -16.97 -5.63 10.02
CA ARG A 113 -16.50 -6.00 8.67
C ARG A 113 -15.96 -7.43 8.61
N ARG A 114 -15.32 -7.92 9.68
CA ARG A 114 -14.79 -9.30 9.74
C ARG A 114 -15.87 -10.36 9.90
N ILE A 115 -16.92 -10.07 10.66
CA ILE A 115 -18.00 -11.01 10.98
C ILE A 115 -19.19 -10.92 10.00
N LYS A 116 -19.34 -9.82 9.27
CA LYS A 116 -20.42 -9.67 8.29
C LYS A 116 -20.19 -10.62 7.11
N ARG A 117 -21.25 -11.31 6.70
CA ARG A 117 -21.24 -12.16 5.51
C ARG A 117 -21.06 -11.31 4.25
N PHE A 118 -20.34 -11.83 3.26
CA PHE A 118 -20.27 -11.21 1.95
C PHE A 118 -21.58 -11.42 1.19
N THR A 119 -22.09 -10.37 0.53
CA THR A 119 -23.42 -10.38 -0.11
C THR A 119 -23.45 -9.88 -1.57
N ASP A 120 -22.33 -9.43 -2.14
CA ASP A 120 -22.24 -8.95 -3.55
C ASP A 120 -20.88 -9.27 -4.18
N CYS A 121 -20.33 -10.45 -3.89
CA CYS A 121 -19.13 -10.92 -4.59
C CYS A 121 -19.51 -11.44 -5.99
N ARG A 122 -18.77 -11.00 -7.01
CA ARG A 122 -19.00 -11.36 -8.41
C ARG A 122 -17.78 -12.05 -9.03
N GLY A 123 -17.98 -12.65 -10.21
CA GLY A 123 -16.93 -13.34 -10.96
C GLY A 123 -16.25 -14.44 -10.14
N LYS A 124 -14.92 -14.46 -10.15
CA LYS A 124 -14.12 -15.45 -9.43
C LYS A 124 -14.37 -15.48 -7.92
N PHE A 125 -14.92 -14.41 -7.33
CA PHE A 125 -15.18 -14.31 -5.90
C PHE A 125 -16.61 -14.70 -5.50
N LYS A 126 -17.48 -15.10 -6.43
CA LYS A 126 -18.88 -15.47 -6.14
C LYS A 126 -19.01 -16.54 -5.03
N HIS A 127 -18.04 -17.45 -4.95
CA HIS A 127 -17.96 -18.49 -3.91
C HIS A 127 -17.75 -17.97 -2.48
N LEU A 128 -17.44 -16.68 -2.31
CA LEU A 128 -17.30 -16.05 -1.00
C LEU A 128 -18.64 -15.54 -0.46
N ASN A 129 -19.68 -15.41 -1.29
CA ASN A 129 -20.99 -14.98 -0.82
C ASN A 129 -21.52 -15.93 0.27
N GLY A 130 -22.08 -15.37 1.33
CA GLY A 130 -22.53 -16.11 2.50
C GLY A 130 -21.42 -16.42 3.52
N LYS A 131 -20.13 -16.36 3.13
CA LYS A 131 -18.99 -16.54 4.03
C LYS A 131 -18.60 -15.24 4.73
N LYS A 132 -17.90 -15.34 5.86
CA LYS A 132 -17.34 -14.20 6.61
C LYS A 132 -15.87 -14.02 6.27
N SER A 133 -15.37 -12.79 6.33
CA SER A 133 -13.93 -12.53 6.14
C SER A 133 -13.08 -13.27 7.19
N LEU A 134 -13.60 -13.40 8.41
CA LEU A 134 -12.92 -14.08 9.49
C LEU A 134 -12.66 -15.55 9.18
N GLU A 135 -13.65 -16.26 8.64
CA GLU A 135 -13.57 -17.67 8.24
C GLU A 135 -12.48 -17.94 7.19
N GLN A 136 -12.13 -16.94 6.37
CA GLN A 136 -11.06 -17.07 5.36
C GLN A 136 -9.65 -16.98 5.96
N THR A 137 -9.54 -16.50 7.20
CA THR A 137 -8.26 -16.23 7.87
C THR A 137 -8.10 -16.98 9.19
N GLN A 138 -9.14 -17.69 9.59
CA GLN A 138 -9.20 -18.47 10.82
C GLN A 138 -8.27 -19.68 10.68
N LYS A 139 -7.46 -19.93 11.71
CA LYS A 139 -6.74 -21.19 11.83
C LYS A 139 -7.74 -22.29 12.11
N CYS A 140 -7.55 -23.47 11.51
CA CYS A 140 -8.48 -24.61 11.62
C CYS A 140 -8.84 -24.95 13.08
N ASP A 141 -7.93 -24.71 14.02
CA ASP A 141 -8.05 -25.17 15.41
C ASP A 141 -8.70 -24.14 16.36
N VAL A 142 -9.08 -22.96 15.86
CA VAL A 142 -9.65 -21.90 16.71
C VAL A 142 -11.15 -21.86 16.52
N VAL A 143 -11.94 -22.27 17.51
CA VAL A 143 -13.40 -22.10 17.50
C VAL A 143 -13.75 -20.67 17.90
N ILE A 144 -14.44 -19.94 17.02
CA ILE A 144 -14.86 -18.58 17.30
C ILE A 144 -16.26 -18.64 17.91
N PRO A 145 -16.48 -18.05 19.10
CA PRO A 145 -17.80 -18.07 19.72
C PRO A 145 -18.82 -17.39 18.78
N PRO A 146 -20.08 -17.86 18.78
CA PRO A 146 -21.14 -17.19 18.07
C PRO A 146 -21.29 -15.77 18.64
N LEU A 147 -20.78 -14.79 17.91
CA LEU A 147 -20.96 -13.38 18.22
C LEU A 147 -22.21 -12.91 17.46
N PHE A 148 -23.31 -12.83 18.22
CA PHE A 148 -24.67 -12.40 17.84
C PHE A 148 -25.44 -13.38 16.93
#